data_AF-A0A6L7YEK2-F1
#
_entry.id   AF-A0A6L7YEK2-F1
#
_cell.length_a   1.000
_cell.length_b   1.000
_cell.length_c   1.000
_cell.angle_alpha   90.00
_cell.angle_beta   90.00
_cell.angle_gamma   90.00
#
_symmetry.space_group_name_H-M   'P 1'
#
loop_
_entity.id
_entity.type
_entity.pdbx_description
1 polymer ?
#
loop_
_entity_poly.entity_id
_entity_poly.type
_entity_poly.pdbx_seq_one_letter_code
_entity_poly.pdbx_strand_id
1 'polypeptide(L)'
;ELEFIRGVADIYELPARREELLALDGIGEKTLDNLFAQIEASKQRPLRRLLVALSIRHVGGETARDIAVHFGEMDRLRAAPVEEIEAIDGVGPIVAQALHEYLDRADNGAEIDRLAAAGVRMDDDTSARGGPLEGDVVVVTGALERWSRNEVEALIKELGGRVSGAVGKQTSYLLAGAGGGAKRARAEALETTILDEDEFVARLRERGWDGEG
;
A
#
# COMPACT_ATOMS: atom_id res chain seq x y z
N GLU A 1 21.42 20.24 22.47
CA GLU A 1 20.61 19.01 22.36
C GLU A 1 21.42 17.97 21.62
N LEU A 2 21.28 16.70 21.95
CA LEU A 2 22.03 15.65 21.27
C LEU A 2 21.36 15.40 19.92
N GLU A 3 21.95 15.93 18.85
CA GLU A 3 21.44 15.88 17.47
C GLU A 3 21.64 14.50 16.83
N PHE A 4 21.03 13.47 17.40
CA PHE A 4 21.15 12.09 16.89
C PHE A 4 20.33 11.84 15.62
N ILE A 5 19.28 12.63 15.37
CA ILE A 5 18.34 12.45 14.26
C ILE A 5 18.07 13.80 13.62
N ARG A 6 18.38 13.90 12.33
CA ARG A 6 18.10 15.02 11.42
C ARG A 6 17.29 14.55 10.20
N GLY A 7 17.40 13.28 9.85
CA GLY A 7 16.61 12.58 8.84
C GLY A 7 16.19 11.17 9.28
N VAL A 8 15.36 10.53 8.48
CA VAL A 8 14.87 9.16 8.71
C VAL A 8 16.02 8.15 8.61
N ALA A 9 16.97 8.37 7.70
CA ALA A 9 18.13 7.50 7.51
C ALA A 9 19.01 7.40 8.76
N ASP A 10 19.08 8.46 9.58
CA ASP A 10 19.91 8.50 10.79
C ASP A 10 19.46 7.46 11.83
N ILE A 11 18.18 7.02 11.78
CA ILE A 11 17.66 5.95 12.63
C ILE A 11 18.48 4.66 12.46
N TYR A 12 18.92 4.36 11.24
CA TYR A 12 19.70 3.17 10.92
C TYR A 12 21.17 3.27 11.33
N GLU A 13 21.63 4.47 11.70
CA GLU A 13 22.98 4.74 12.21
C GLU A 13 23.04 4.68 13.75
N LEU A 14 21.89 4.72 14.44
CA LEU A 14 21.80 4.68 15.91
C LEU A 14 22.54 3.49 16.57
N PRO A 15 22.55 2.27 16.01
CA PRO A 15 23.29 1.16 16.60
C PRO A 15 24.79 1.45 16.77
N ALA A 16 25.40 2.25 15.89
CA ALA A 16 26.80 2.65 16.00
C ALA A 16 27.06 3.63 17.16
N ARG A 17 26.00 4.24 17.72
CA ARG A 17 26.05 5.22 18.82
C ARG A 17 25.56 4.64 20.14
N ARG A 18 25.57 3.31 20.29
CA ARG A 18 25.03 2.62 21.48
C ARG A 18 25.54 3.19 22.80
N GLU A 19 26.84 3.47 22.91
CA GLU A 19 27.44 3.98 24.14
C GLU A 19 26.92 5.39 24.50
N GLU A 20 26.81 6.28 23.51
CA GLU A 20 26.22 7.61 23.69
C GLU A 20 24.75 7.54 24.09
N LEU A 21 24.01 6.60 23.51
CA LEU A 21 22.59 6.38 23.82
C LEU A 21 22.38 5.77 25.22
N LEU A 22 23.30 4.91 25.69
CA LEU A 22 23.26 4.37 27.05
C LEU A 22 23.60 5.42 28.12
N ALA A 23 24.32 6.48 27.76
CA ALA A 23 24.62 7.59 28.67
C ALA A 23 23.41 8.53 28.89
N LEU A 24 22.33 8.35 28.12
CA LEU A 24 21.08 9.11 28.29
C LEU A 24 20.29 8.61 29.50
N ASP A 25 19.76 9.56 30.28
CA ASP A 25 18.89 9.22 31.39
C ASP A 25 17.59 8.54 30.89
N GLY A 26 17.17 7.48 31.58
CA GLY A 26 15.98 6.70 31.23
C GLY A 26 16.15 5.65 30.12
N ILE A 27 17.34 5.48 29.53
CA ILE A 27 17.61 4.44 28.52
C ILE A 27 18.42 3.29 29.12
N GLY A 28 17.83 2.10 29.18
CA GLY A 28 18.51 0.87 29.62
C GLY A 28 18.93 -0.03 28.45
N GLU A 29 19.89 -0.92 28.69
CA GLU A 29 20.42 -1.87 27.68
C GLU A 29 19.32 -2.63 26.94
N LYS A 30 18.38 -3.22 27.68
CA LYS A 30 17.26 -3.98 27.10
C LYS A 30 16.37 -3.14 26.18
N THR A 31 16.21 -1.85 26.49
CA THR A 31 15.44 -0.93 25.66
C THR A 31 16.14 -0.69 24.32
N LEU A 32 17.46 -0.48 24.34
CA LEU A 32 18.24 -0.32 23.12
C LEU A 32 18.31 -1.60 22.29
N ASP A 33 18.47 -2.76 22.91
CA ASP A 33 18.50 -4.03 22.20
C ASP A 33 17.17 -4.27 21.46
N ASN A 34 16.04 -4.00 22.12
CA ASN A 34 14.72 -4.07 21.49
C ASN A 34 14.58 -3.05 20.34
N LEU A 35 15.03 -1.80 20.56
CA LEU A 35 14.97 -0.75 19.55
C LEU A 35 15.79 -1.14 18.30
N PHE A 36 17.03 -1.59 18.48
CA PHE A 36 17.90 -1.97 17.36
C PHE A 36 17.37 -3.19 16.63
N ALA A 37 16.81 -4.17 17.34
CA ALA A 37 16.13 -5.29 16.71
C ALA A 37 14.93 -4.85 15.85
N GLN A 38 14.14 -3.87 16.32
CA GLN A 38 13.02 -3.32 15.55
C GLN A 38 13.48 -2.49 14.34
N ILE A 39 14.55 -1.71 14.49
CA ILE A 39 15.16 -0.96 13.37
C ILE A 39 15.62 -1.93 12.29
N GLU A 40 16.34 -2.99 12.66
CA GLU A 40 16.79 -4.01 11.71
C GLU A 40 15.62 -4.72 11.03
N ALA A 41 14.61 -5.14 11.80
CA ALA A 41 13.40 -5.77 11.25
C ALA A 41 12.61 -4.83 10.32
N SER A 42 12.68 -3.50 10.54
CA SER A 42 11.99 -2.52 9.70
C SER A 42 12.55 -2.44 8.28
N LYS A 43 13.81 -2.83 8.07
CA LYS A 43 14.46 -2.79 6.76
C LYS A 43 13.74 -3.65 5.73
N GLN A 44 13.06 -4.71 6.14
CA GLN A 44 12.37 -5.65 5.26
C GLN A 44 10.92 -5.23 4.93
N ARG A 45 10.47 -4.05 5.40
CA ARG A 45 9.12 -3.56 5.07
C ARG A 45 9.06 -3.17 3.58
N PRO A 46 7.95 -3.48 2.90
CA PRO A 46 7.84 -3.27 1.45
C PRO A 46 7.77 -1.79 1.08
N LEU A 47 8.07 -1.47 -0.18
CA LEU A 47 8.11 -0.11 -0.72
C LEU A 47 6.86 0.72 -0.39
N ARG A 48 5.65 0.15 -0.44
CA ARG A 48 4.42 0.88 -0.04
C ARG A 48 4.48 1.46 1.38
N ARG A 49 5.17 0.78 2.32
CA ARG A 49 5.35 1.27 3.69
C ARG A 49 6.42 2.35 3.77
N LEU A 50 7.48 2.21 2.97
CA LEU A 50 8.51 3.24 2.85
C LEU A 50 7.94 4.55 2.30
N LEU A 51 7.14 4.50 1.23
CA LEU A 51 6.51 5.69 0.64
C LEU A 51 5.65 6.47 1.63
N VAL A 52 4.93 5.77 2.52
CA VAL A 52 4.19 6.40 3.61
C VAL A 52 5.15 7.00 4.65
N ALA A 53 6.21 6.29 5.02
CA ALA A 53 7.18 6.73 6.03
C ALA A 53 7.95 7.98 5.60
N LEU A 54 8.22 8.15 4.30
CA LEU A 54 8.83 9.34 3.71
C LEU A 54 7.97 10.61 3.85
N SER A 55 6.70 10.47 4.27
CA SER A 55 5.79 11.59 4.54
C SER A 55 5.61 12.53 3.34
N ILE A 56 5.53 11.94 2.15
CA ILE A 56 5.30 12.66 0.90
C ILE A 56 3.89 13.25 0.92
N ARG A 57 3.75 14.54 0.59
CA ARG A 57 2.47 15.24 0.67
C ARG A 57 1.43 14.55 -0.21
N HIS A 58 0.24 14.33 0.35
CA HIS A 58 -0.89 13.65 -0.30
C HIS A 58 -0.71 12.15 -0.57
N VAL A 59 0.45 11.55 -0.26
CA VAL A 59 0.68 10.11 -0.45
C VAL A 59 0.33 9.36 0.84
N GLY A 60 -0.94 8.94 0.92
CA GLY A 60 -1.44 8.07 2.00
C GLY A 60 -1.22 6.58 1.70
N GLY A 61 -1.68 5.71 2.60
CA GLY A 61 -1.46 4.25 2.47
C GLY A 61 -2.07 3.62 1.21
N GLU A 62 -3.20 4.11 0.73
CA GLU A 62 -3.82 3.64 -0.53
C GLU A 62 -3.02 4.09 -1.75
N THR A 63 -2.77 5.40 -1.88
CA THR A 63 -1.92 5.96 -2.94
C THR A 63 -0.53 5.31 -2.97
N ALA A 64 0.12 5.15 -1.82
CA ALA A 64 1.43 4.51 -1.71
C ALA A 64 1.40 3.05 -2.19
N ARG A 65 0.31 2.33 -1.92
CA ARG A 65 0.10 0.98 -2.44
C ARG A 65 -0.03 1.02 -3.96
N ASP A 66 -0.89 1.87 -4.51
CA ASP A 66 -1.14 1.92 -5.96
C ASP A 66 0.15 2.28 -6.73
N ILE A 67 0.93 3.23 -6.19
CA ILE A 67 2.26 3.58 -6.69
C ILE A 67 3.22 2.39 -6.63
N ALA A 68 3.33 1.73 -5.47
CA ALA A 68 4.23 0.59 -5.30
C ALA A 68 3.85 -0.60 -6.18
N VAL A 69 2.56 -0.87 -6.37
CA VAL A 69 2.06 -1.90 -7.29
C VAL A 69 2.35 -1.55 -8.75
N HIS A 70 2.23 -0.27 -9.12
CA HIS A 70 2.51 0.17 -10.47
C HIS A 70 4.00 0.06 -10.78
N PHE A 71 4.88 0.60 -9.92
CA PHE A 71 6.30 0.70 -10.22
C PHE A 71 7.15 -0.49 -9.74
N GLY A 72 6.73 -1.19 -8.69
CA GLY A 72 7.45 -2.32 -8.09
C GLY A 72 8.72 -1.93 -7.34
N GLU A 73 9.52 -1.00 -7.88
CA GLU A 73 10.82 -0.60 -7.34
C GLU A 73 10.96 0.93 -7.27
N MET A 74 11.68 1.42 -6.26
CA MET A 74 11.93 2.85 -6.05
C MET A 74 12.65 3.49 -7.24
N ASP A 75 13.62 2.81 -7.84
CA ASP A 75 14.38 3.33 -8.97
C ASP A 75 13.51 3.54 -10.21
N ARG A 76 12.54 2.64 -10.44
CA ARG A 76 11.57 2.79 -11.52
C ARG A 76 10.65 4.00 -11.26
N LEU A 77 10.19 4.16 -10.03
CA LEU A 77 9.39 5.32 -9.63
C LEU A 77 10.16 6.63 -9.81
N ARG A 78 11.45 6.68 -9.41
CA ARG A 78 12.31 7.86 -9.57
C ARG A 78 12.55 8.24 -11.02
N ALA A 79 12.64 7.26 -11.91
CA ALA A 79 12.83 7.49 -13.34
C ALA A 79 11.53 7.85 -14.08
N ALA A 80 10.37 7.72 -13.43
CA ALA A 80 9.08 7.90 -14.08
C ALA A 80 8.78 9.38 -14.36
N PRO A 81 8.30 9.72 -15.57
CA PRO A 81 7.78 11.05 -15.84
C PRO A 81 6.48 11.28 -15.05
N VAL A 82 6.17 12.55 -14.74
CA VAL A 82 4.98 12.91 -13.95
C VAL A 82 3.68 12.39 -14.58
N GLU A 83 3.62 12.32 -15.90
CA GLU A 83 2.47 11.82 -16.66
C GLU A 83 2.22 10.31 -16.44
N GLU A 84 3.27 9.52 -16.21
CA GLU A 84 3.12 8.10 -15.88
C GLU A 84 2.57 7.92 -14.46
N ILE A 85 3.00 8.77 -13.52
CA ILE A 85 2.49 8.78 -12.14
C ILE A 85 1.02 9.21 -12.12
N GLU A 86 0.64 10.23 -12.90
CA GLU A 86 -0.75 10.68 -13.03
C GLU A 86 -1.66 9.64 -13.69
N ALA A 87 -1.11 8.76 -14.55
CA ALA A 87 -1.88 7.71 -15.20
C ALA A 87 -2.29 6.56 -14.25
N ILE A 88 -1.78 6.54 -13.01
CA ILE A 88 -2.16 5.55 -12.01
C ILE A 88 -3.58 5.82 -11.53
N ASP A 89 -4.43 4.79 -11.56
CA ASP A 89 -5.81 4.90 -11.09
C ASP A 89 -5.85 5.37 -9.62
N GLY A 90 -6.66 6.38 -9.33
CA GLY A 90 -6.71 7.01 -8.00
C GLY A 90 -5.62 8.05 -7.71
N VAL A 91 -4.63 8.22 -8.60
CA VAL A 91 -3.62 9.27 -8.51
C VAL A 91 -3.99 10.44 -9.43
N GLY A 92 -4.35 11.58 -8.84
CA GLY A 92 -4.62 12.80 -9.60
C GLY A 92 -3.38 13.66 -9.82
N PRO A 93 -3.47 14.72 -10.66
CA PRO A 93 -2.34 15.59 -11.01
C PRO A 93 -1.66 16.24 -9.79
N ILE A 94 -2.43 16.57 -8.74
CA ILE A 94 -1.88 17.14 -7.50
C ILE A 94 -0.93 16.16 -6.80
N VAL A 95 -1.31 14.88 -6.75
CA VAL A 95 -0.52 13.83 -6.09
C VAL A 95 0.69 13.49 -6.94
N ALA A 96 0.51 13.35 -8.25
CA ALA A 96 1.59 13.07 -9.19
C ALA A 96 2.67 14.15 -9.14
N GLN A 97 2.28 15.42 -9.21
CA GLN A 97 3.20 16.56 -9.10
C GLN A 97 3.92 16.58 -7.74
N ALA A 98 3.20 16.39 -6.63
CA ALA A 98 3.79 16.40 -5.30
C ALA A 98 4.82 15.28 -5.10
N LEU A 99 4.54 14.09 -5.64
CA LEU A 99 5.46 12.96 -5.61
C LEU A 99 6.70 13.22 -6.49
N HIS A 100 6.49 13.69 -7.72
CA HIS A 100 7.59 14.01 -8.64
C HIS A 100 8.51 15.09 -8.07
N GLU A 101 7.95 16.19 -7.55
CA GLU A 101 8.71 17.25 -6.88
C GLU A 101 9.46 16.73 -5.65
N TYR A 102 8.86 15.83 -4.87
CA TYR A 102 9.56 15.24 -3.74
C TYR A 102 10.78 14.44 -4.19
N LEU A 103 10.65 13.62 -5.23
CA LEU A 103 11.72 12.75 -5.74
C LEU A 103 12.82 13.52 -6.48
N ASP A 104 12.50 14.63 -7.15
CA ASP A 104 13.45 15.47 -7.90
C ASP A 104 14.35 16.32 -6.99
N ARG A 105 13.93 16.57 -5.74
CA ARG A 105 14.74 17.34 -4.79
C ARG A 105 15.97 16.56 -4.33
N ALA A 106 17.14 17.17 -4.47
CA ALA A 106 18.43 16.55 -4.14
C ALA A 106 18.56 16.10 -2.67
N ASP A 107 17.92 16.80 -1.72
CA ASP A 107 17.95 16.43 -0.30
C ASP A 107 17.17 15.13 -0.03
N ASN A 108 15.97 15.01 -0.58
CA ASN A 108 15.17 13.77 -0.52
C ASN A 108 15.83 12.64 -1.31
N GLY A 109 16.45 12.97 -2.45
CA GLY A 109 17.26 12.06 -3.25
C GLY A 109 18.36 11.41 -2.41
N ALA A 110 19.18 12.24 -1.77
CA ALA A 110 20.24 11.77 -0.89
C ALA A 110 19.69 10.97 0.30
N GLU A 111 18.55 11.34 0.86
CA GLU A 111 17.93 10.62 1.97
C GLU A 111 17.53 9.19 1.60
N ILE A 112 16.87 9.02 0.46
CA ILE A 112 16.50 7.70 -0.07
C ILE A 112 17.75 6.86 -0.37
N ASP A 113 18.82 7.47 -0.90
CA ASP A 113 20.08 6.76 -1.16
C ASP A 113 20.72 6.28 0.13
N ARG A 114 20.68 7.07 1.21
CA ARG A 114 21.14 6.66 2.53
C ARG A 114 20.32 5.50 3.10
N LEU A 115 19.00 5.54 2.92
CA LEU A 115 18.12 4.42 3.32
C LEU A 115 18.46 3.14 2.55
N ALA A 116 18.72 3.23 1.24
CA ALA A 116 19.11 2.09 0.42
C ALA A 116 20.47 1.53 0.88
N ALA A 117 21.45 2.40 1.13
CA ALA A 117 22.76 2.02 1.65
C ALA A 117 22.69 1.37 3.04
N ALA A 118 21.71 1.76 3.86
CA ALA A 118 21.44 1.14 5.16
C ALA A 118 20.77 -0.25 5.06
N GLY A 119 20.41 -0.68 3.84
CA GLY A 119 19.78 -1.97 3.57
C GLY A 119 18.26 -1.97 3.70
N VAL A 120 17.62 -0.79 3.68
CA VAL A 120 16.16 -0.69 3.60
C VAL A 120 15.70 -1.21 2.24
N ARG A 121 14.68 -2.07 2.25
CA ARG A 121 14.06 -2.64 1.07
C ARG A 121 13.44 -1.54 0.21
N MET A 122 13.84 -1.49 -1.06
CA MET A 122 13.44 -0.48 -2.05
C MET A 122 12.46 -1.01 -3.10
N ASP A 123 11.95 -2.21 -2.88
CA ASP A 123 10.99 -2.87 -3.74
C ASP A 123 9.73 -3.25 -2.95
N ASP A 124 8.65 -3.44 -3.70
CA ASP A 124 7.48 -4.15 -3.23
C ASP A 124 7.44 -5.51 -3.93
N ASP A 125 6.94 -6.52 -3.22
CA ASP A 125 6.62 -7.78 -3.88
C ASP A 125 5.55 -7.45 -4.91
N THR A 126 5.90 -7.46 -6.19
CA THR A 126 5.02 -7.11 -7.32
C THR A 126 3.86 -8.10 -7.50
N SER A 127 3.50 -8.88 -6.48
CA SER A 127 2.41 -9.86 -6.48
C SER A 127 1.01 -9.24 -6.51
N ALA A 128 0.88 -7.94 -6.79
CA ALA A 128 -0.39 -7.31 -7.17
C ALA A 128 -0.43 -6.93 -8.66
N ARG A 129 0.50 -7.43 -9.48
CA ARG A 129 0.21 -7.78 -10.87
C ARG A 129 0.08 -9.29 -10.94
N GLY A 130 -1.09 -9.77 -11.33
CA GLY A 130 -1.48 -11.16 -11.23
C GLY A 130 -2.26 -11.45 -9.95
N GLY A 131 -3.50 -11.86 -10.15
CA GLY A 131 -4.38 -12.34 -9.10
C GLY A 131 -5.74 -12.67 -9.70
N PRO A 132 -6.57 -13.46 -9.02
CA PRO A 132 -7.91 -13.83 -9.50
C PRO A 132 -8.79 -12.63 -9.89
N LEU A 133 -8.53 -11.44 -9.35
CA LEU A 133 -9.31 -10.22 -9.60
C LEU A 133 -8.53 -9.13 -10.34
N GLU A 134 -7.41 -9.46 -10.96
CA GLU A 134 -6.64 -8.45 -11.69
C GLU A 134 -7.49 -7.72 -12.75
N GLY A 135 -7.50 -6.38 -12.66
CA GLY A 135 -8.28 -5.50 -13.54
C GLY A 135 -9.75 -5.35 -13.16
N ASP A 136 -10.28 -6.18 -12.25
CA ASP A 136 -11.68 -6.13 -11.87
C ASP A 136 -11.99 -5.01 -10.88
N VAL A 137 -13.14 -4.36 -11.07
CA VAL A 137 -13.69 -3.37 -10.13
C VAL A 137 -14.88 -3.99 -9.42
N VAL A 138 -14.78 -4.16 -8.11
CA VAL A 138 -15.80 -4.78 -7.26
C VAL A 138 -16.47 -3.73 -6.38
N VAL A 139 -17.80 -3.72 -6.35
CA VAL A 139 -18.57 -2.91 -5.41
C VAL A 139 -19.14 -3.84 -4.35
N VAL A 140 -18.94 -3.51 -3.08
CA VAL A 140 -19.49 -4.30 -1.96
C VAL A 140 -20.74 -3.60 -1.41
N THR A 141 -21.83 -4.36 -1.24
CA THR A 141 -23.09 -3.87 -0.68
C THR A 141 -23.76 -4.92 0.21
N GLY A 142 -24.60 -4.48 1.15
CA GLY A 142 -25.29 -5.36 2.10
C GLY A 142 -24.39 -5.84 3.24
N ALA A 143 -25.00 -6.63 4.14
CA ALA A 143 -24.34 -7.34 5.22
C ALA A 143 -23.90 -8.72 4.72
N LEU A 144 -22.60 -8.99 4.87
CA LEU A 144 -21.94 -10.23 4.49
C LEU A 144 -21.87 -11.15 5.72
N GLU A 145 -21.99 -12.45 5.51
CA GLU A 145 -21.99 -13.50 6.53
C GLU A 145 -20.58 -14.05 6.80
N ARG A 146 -19.73 -14.17 5.77
CA ARG A 146 -18.38 -14.75 5.89
C ARG A 146 -17.34 -13.72 6.29
N TRP A 147 -17.44 -12.50 5.75
CA TRP A 147 -16.45 -11.44 5.97
C TRP A 147 -17.10 -10.16 6.47
N SER A 148 -16.38 -9.40 7.28
CA SER A 148 -16.67 -7.98 7.42
C SER A 148 -16.40 -7.24 6.11
N ARG A 149 -17.06 -6.10 5.93
CA ARG A 149 -16.81 -5.21 4.78
C ARG A 149 -15.33 -4.89 4.62
N ASN A 150 -14.63 -4.59 5.71
CA ASN A 150 -13.22 -4.22 5.65
C ASN A 150 -12.33 -5.41 5.25
N GLU A 151 -12.64 -6.62 5.73
CA GLU A 151 -11.90 -7.84 5.38
C GLU A 151 -12.07 -8.16 3.90
N VAL A 152 -13.30 -8.13 3.37
CA VAL A 152 -13.50 -8.43 1.94
C VAL A 152 -12.91 -7.35 1.04
N GLU A 153 -12.96 -6.07 1.45
CA GLU A 153 -12.33 -4.99 0.70
C GLU A 153 -10.79 -5.13 0.70
N ALA A 154 -10.20 -5.59 1.80
CA ALA A 154 -8.78 -5.92 1.86
C ALA A 154 -8.43 -7.11 0.97
N LEU A 155 -9.22 -8.19 1.03
CA LEU A 155 -9.07 -9.39 0.20
C LEU A 155 -9.17 -9.07 -1.29
N ILE A 156 -10.17 -8.29 -1.71
CA ILE A 156 -10.32 -7.86 -3.11
C ILE A 156 -9.05 -7.17 -3.59
N LYS A 157 -8.53 -6.23 -2.78
CA LYS A 157 -7.30 -5.51 -3.12
C LYS A 157 -6.09 -6.43 -3.16
N GLU A 158 -5.99 -7.37 -2.21
CA GLU A 158 -4.92 -8.38 -2.15
C GLU A 158 -4.89 -9.27 -3.40
N LEU A 159 -6.07 -9.68 -3.88
CA LEU A 159 -6.23 -10.50 -5.09
C LEU A 159 -6.12 -9.70 -6.41
N GLY A 160 -5.65 -8.45 -6.35
CA GLY A 160 -5.40 -7.59 -7.52
C GLY A 160 -6.63 -6.81 -8.03
N GLY A 161 -7.76 -6.87 -7.32
CA GLY A 161 -8.98 -6.15 -7.66
C GLY A 161 -9.07 -4.75 -7.05
N ARG A 162 -9.94 -3.91 -7.60
CA ARG A 162 -10.24 -2.56 -7.09
C ARG A 162 -11.59 -2.54 -6.40
N VAL A 163 -11.73 -1.77 -5.32
CA VAL A 163 -13.01 -1.57 -4.63
C VAL A 163 -13.59 -0.22 -5.03
N SER A 164 -14.85 -0.19 -5.47
CA SER A 164 -15.58 1.05 -5.73
C SER A 164 -16.75 1.25 -4.76
N GLY A 165 -16.99 2.50 -4.37
CA GLY A 165 -18.13 2.88 -3.53
C GLY A 165 -19.47 2.88 -4.26
N ALA A 166 -19.48 2.89 -5.60
CA ALA A 166 -20.68 3.01 -6.42
C ALA A 166 -20.61 2.12 -7.67
N VAL A 167 -21.77 1.63 -8.10
CA VAL A 167 -21.90 0.85 -9.34
C VAL A 167 -21.88 1.80 -10.53
N GLY A 168 -20.90 1.61 -11.41
CA GLY A 168 -20.71 2.38 -12.63
C GLY A 168 -20.41 1.47 -13.82
N LYS A 169 -20.16 2.07 -14.99
CA LYS A 169 -19.88 1.33 -16.24
C LYS A 169 -18.60 0.49 -16.19
N GLN A 170 -17.67 0.84 -15.31
CA GLN A 170 -16.41 0.13 -15.13
C GLN A 170 -16.50 -0.96 -14.04
N THR A 171 -17.64 -1.13 -13.38
CA THR A 171 -17.82 -2.15 -12.34
C THR A 171 -17.90 -3.53 -12.98
N SER A 172 -16.96 -4.41 -12.63
CA SER A 172 -16.98 -5.82 -13.03
C SER A 172 -18.04 -6.60 -12.26
N TYR A 173 -18.04 -6.46 -10.92
CA TYR A 173 -18.94 -7.20 -10.04
C TYR A 173 -19.57 -6.32 -8.96
N LEU A 174 -20.80 -6.65 -8.58
CA LEU A 174 -21.40 -6.26 -7.32
C LEU A 174 -21.42 -7.47 -6.38
N LEU A 175 -20.60 -7.45 -5.32
CA LEU A 175 -20.73 -8.41 -4.21
C LEU A 175 -21.86 -7.94 -3.30
N ALA A 176 -22.95 -8.69 -3.25
CA ALA A 176 -24.20 -8.29 -2.60
C ALA A 176 -24.61 -9.26 -1.48
N GLY A 177 -24.46 -8.81 -0.24
CA GLY A 177 -25.03 -9.44 0.94
C GLY A 177 -26.45 -8.98 1.26
N ALA A 178 -26.97 -9.43 2.40
CA ALA A 178 -28.33 -9.10 2.84
C ALA A 178 -28.53 -7.58 3.00
N GLY A 179 -29.65 -7.03 2.50
CA GLY A 179 -30.00 -5.61 2.69
C GLY A 179 -29.35 -4.61 1.73
N GLY A 180 -28.65 -5.05 0.67
CA GLY A 180 -27.94 -4.19 -0.30
C GLY A 180 -28.79 -3.56 -1.44
N GLY A 181 -30.10 -3.36 -1.24
CA GLY A 181 -31.09 -3.19 -2.33
C GLY A 181 -30.85 -2.06 -3.33
N ALA A 182 -30.43 -0.86 -2.89
CA ALA A 182 -30.29 0.29 -3.78
C ALA A 182 -29.13 0.16 -4.78
N LYS A 183 -28.02 -0.49 -4.38
CA LYS A 183 -26.89 -0.78 -5.29
C LYS A 183 -27.18 -1.99 -6.19
N ARG A 184 -27.95 -2.97 -5.69
CA ARG A 184 -28.43 -4.11 -6.49
C ARG A 184 -29.29 -3.66 -7.66
N ALA A 185 -30.29 -2.81 -7.42
CA ALA A 185 -31.13 -2.25 -8.48
C ALA A 185 -30.31 -1.47 -9.53
N ARG A 186 -29.26 -0.76 -9.11
CA ARG A 186 -28.37 -0.04 -10.04
C ARG A 186 -27.46 -0.98 -10.84
N ALA A 187 -27.01 -2.08 -10.25
CA ALA A 187 -26.25 -3.11 -10.97
C ALA A 187 -27.12 -3.84 -12.00
N GLU A 188 -28.36 -4.17 -11.66
CA GLU A 188 -29.33 -4.73 -12.59
C GLU A 188 -29.57 -3.81 -13.78
N ALA A 189 -29.76 -2.50 -13.53
CA ALA A 189 -29.97 -1.51 -14.58
C ALA A 189 -28.74 -1.30 -15.51
N LEU A 190 -27.54 -1.62 -15.03
CA LEU A 190 -26.29 -1.51 -15.77
C LEU A 190 -25.79 -2.88 -16.27
N GLU A 191 -26.59 -3.94 -16.12
CA GLU A 191 -26.24 -5.32 -16.47
C GLU A 191 -24.90 -5.78 -15.86
N THR A 192 -24.56 -5.22 -14.70
CA THR A 192 -23.36 -5.59 -13.94
C THR A 192 -23.58 -6.96 -13.29
N THR A 193 -22.56 -7.82 -13.32
CA THR A 193 -22.65 -9.14 -12.70
C THR A 193 -22.81 -9.01 -11.17
N ILE A 194 -23.85 -9.62 -10.61
CA ILE A 194 -24.12 -9.61 -9.16
C ILE A 194 -23.73 -10.98 -8.62
N LEU A 195 -22.91 -11.00 -7.58
CA LEU A 195 -22.45 -12.22 -6.91
C LEU A 195 -22.83 -12.15 -5.43
N ASP A 196 -23.27 -13.26 -4.86
CA ASP A 196 -23.21 -13.47 -3.41
C ASP A 196 -21.81 -13.94 -2.97
N GLU A 197 -21.63 -14.19 -1.67
CA GLU A 197 -20.32 -14.60 -1.12
C GLU A 197 -19.87 -15.97 -1.63
N ASP A 198 -20.79 -16.91 -1.83
CA ASP A 198 -20.47 -18.25 -2.28
C ASP A 198 -20.10 -18.25 -3.77
N GLU A 199 -20.83 -17.48 -4.58
CA GLU A 199 -20.53 -17.24 -5.99
C GLU A 199 -19.21 -16.48 -6.18
N PHE A 200 -18.92 -15.51 -5.30
CA PHE A 200 -17.65 -14.80 -5.31
C PHE A 200 -16.48 -15.74 -5.00
N VAL A 201 -16.58 -16.58 -3.97
CA VAL A 201 -15.58 -17.62 -3.67
C VAL A 201 -15.40 -18.58 -4.84
N ALA A 202 -16.51 -19.02 -5.46
CA ALA A 202 -16.45 -19.92 -6.62
C ALA A 202 -15.70 -19.26 -7.79
N ARG A 203 -16.00 -17.99 -8.09
CA ARG A 203 -15.30 -17.22 -9.12
C ARG A 203 -13.81 -17.05 -8.82
N LEU A 204 -13.46 -16.80 -7.56
CA LEU A 204 -12.06 -16.70 -7.15
C LEU A 204 -11.32 -18.02 -7.39
N ARG A 205 -11.93 -19.16 -7.03
CA ARG A 205 -11.36 -20.49 -7.26
C ARG A 205 -11.19 -20.84 -8.74
N GLU A 206 -12.18 -20.49 -9.58
CA GLU A 206 -12.08 -20.63 -11.04
C GLU A 206 -10.87 -19.88 -11.61
N ARG A 207 -10.47 -18.80 -10.95
CA ARG A 207 -9.37 -17.93 -11.35
C ARG A 207 -8.08 -18.16 -10.56
N GLY A 208 -7.97 -19.31 -9.89
CA GLY A 208 -6.73 -19.78 -9.28
C GLY A 208 -6.52 -19.35 -7.83
N TRP A 209 -7.56 -18.89 -7.12
CA TRP A 209 -7.48 -18.71 -5.66
C TRP A 209 -7.57 -20.07 -4.95
N ASP A 210 -6.63 -20.35 -4.07
CA ASP A 210 -6.54 -21.58 -3.28
C ASP A 210 -7.35 -21.54 -1.97
N GLY A 211 -7.84 -20.35 -1.58
CA GLY A 211 -8.74 -20.19 -0.43
C GLY A 211 -8.04 -19.80 0.86
N GLU A 212 -6.76 -19.45 0.83
CA GLU A 212 -6.08 -18.83 1.97
C GLU A 212 -6.30 -17.30 1.94
N GLY A 213 -6.79 -16.77 3.07
CA GLY A 213 -7.17 -15.37 3.29
C GLY A 213 -7.99 -15.23 4.58
#